data_AF-A0A952RS66-F1
#
_entry.id   AF-A0A952RS66-F1
#
_cell.length_a   1.000
_cell.length_b   1.000
_cell.length_c   1.000
_cell.angle_alpha   90.00
_cell.angle_beta   90.00
_cell.angle_gamma   90.00
#
_symmetry.space_group_name_H-M   'P 1'
#
loop_
_entity.id
_entity.type
_entity.pdbx_description
1 polymer ?
#
loop_
_entity_poly.entity_id
_entity_poly.type
_entity_poly.pdbx_seq_one_letter_code
_entity_poly.pdbx_strand_id
1 'polypeptide(L)'
;MDMLVWVAVVAGVLGALYVAATRAITVCELAIEDGAVRVVRGGVAPPILADLRDVARTPKIARLRVRIVRSSGRAEVQLRGDVPAPQAQRIRNVVGSVPLARLANSR
;
A
#
# COMPACT_ATOMS: atom_id res chain seq x y z
N MET A 1 36.07 1.10 22.09
CA MET A 1 34.97 1.22 21.12
C MET A 1 33.77 0.55 21.76
N ASP A 2 32.91 1.38 22.36
CA ASP A 2 32.00 0.96 23.42
C ASP A 2 30.87 0.08 22.88
N MET A 3 30.35 -0.83 23.71
CA MET A 3 29.25 -1.75 23.37
C MET A 3 28.05 -1.02 22.74
N LEU A 4 27.79 0.22 23.17
CA LEU A 4 26.78 1.11 22.62
C LEU A 4 26.96 1.41 21.12
N VAL A 5 28.20 1.58 20.67
CA VAL A 5 28.51 1.85 19.25
C VAL A 5 28.15 0.64 18.40
N TRP A 6 28.48 -0.56 18.86
CA TRP A 6 28.12 -1.79 18.16
C TRP A 6 26.61 -2.02 18.09
N VAL A 7 25.89 -1.77 19.19
CA VAL A 7 24.42 -1.86 19.20
C VAL A 7 23.79 -0.87 18.22
N ALA A 8 24.28 0.37 18.17
CA ALA A 8 23.80 1.39 17.25
C ALA A 8 24.05 1.02 15.78
N VAL A 9 25.24 0.49 15.46
CA VAL A 9 25.58 0.03 14.10
C VAL A 9 24.69 -1.13 13.68
N VAL A 10 24.51 -2.15 14.53
CA VAL A 10 23.66 -3.30 14.23
C VAL A 10 22.20 -2.87 14.05
N ALA A 11 21.68 -2.02 14.92
CA ALA A 11 20.32 -1.48 14.80
C ALA A 11 20.16 -0.67 13.50
N GLY A 12 21.15 0.13 13.12
CA GLY A 12 21.17 0.89 11.87
C GLY A 12 21.12 -0.02 10.63
N VAL A 13 21.95 -1.06 10.60
CA VAL A 13 21.97 -2.04 9.50
C VAL A 13 20.64 -2.79 9.41
N LEU A 14 20.11 -3.28 10.53
CA LEU A 14 18.81 -3.96 10.57
C LEU A 14 17.67 -3.03 10.12
N GLY A 15 17.69 -1.77 10.55
CA GLY A 15 16.73 -0.76 10.11
C GLY A 15 16.79 -0.51 8.61
N ALA A 16 17.99 -0.36 8.04
CA ALA A 16 18.19 -0.19 6.60
C ALA A 16 17.69 -1.41 5.82
N LEU A 17 17.97 -2.63 6.30
CA LEU A 17 17.56 -3.88 5.68
C LEU A 17 16.03 -4.05 5.70
N TYR A 18 15.38 -3.67 6.80
CA TYR A 18 13.92 -3.63 6.91
C TYR A 18 13.27 -2.66 5.90
N VAL A 19 13.84 -1.47 5.75
CA VAL A 19 13.37 -0.48 4.77
C VAL A 19 13.59 -0.96 3.34
N ALA A 20 14.69 -1.64 3.05
CA ALA A 20 14.96 -2.22 1.74
C ALA A 20 13.99 -3.37 1.41
N ALA A 21 13.76 -4.28 2.36
CA ALA A 21 12.83 -5.40 2.19
C ALA A 21 11.40 -4.92 1.93
N THR A 22 10.91 -3.95 2.68
CA THR A 22 9.55 -3.39 2.47
C THR A 22 9.38 -2.72 1.10
N ARG A 23 10.45 -2.12 0.56
CA ARG A 23 10.44 -1.57 -0.81
C ARG A 23 10.37 -2.65 -1.88
N ALA A 24 11.07 -3.77 -1.71
CA ALA A 24 11.05 -4.88 -2.66
C ALA A 24 9.67 -5.56 -2.76
N ILE A 25 8.87 -5.42 -1.71
CA ILE A 25 7.57 -6.09 -1.55
C ILE A 25 6.39 -5.20 -2.03
N THR A 26 6.64 -3.92 -2.27
CA THR A 26 5.58 -2.99 -2.71
C THR A 26 5.15 -3.28 -4.15
N VAL A 27 3.90 -3.69 -4.32
CA VAL A 27 3.30 -4.03 -5.63
C VAL A 27 2.77 -2.78 -6.32
N CYS A 28 2.01 -1.97 -5.58
CA CYS A 28 1.41 -0.74 -6.09
C CYS A 28 1.27 0.31 -4.98
N GLU A 29 1.44 1.58 -5.34
CA GLU A 29 1.08 2.72 -4.49
C GLU A 29 0.08 3.61 -5.21
N LEU A 30 -1.01 3.95 -4.54
CA LEU A 30 -2.06 4.82 -5.03
C LEU A 30 -2.18 6.04 -4.11
N ALA A 31 -2.44 7.19 -4.71
CA ALA A 31 -2.83 8.40 -4.01
C ALA A 31 -4.29 8.69 -4.31
N ILE A 32 -5.03 8.99 -3.25
CA ILE A 32 -6.40 9.49 -3.32
C ILE A 32 -6.37 10.93 -2.82
N GLU A 33 -6.74 11.85 -3.70
CA GLU A 33 -6.84 13.28 -3.40
C GLU A 33 -8.19 13.74 -3.88
N ASP A 34 -8.99 14.30 -2.98
CA ASP A 34 -10.32 14.80 -3.30
C ASP A 34 -11.21 13.77 -4.04
N GLY A 35 -11.16 12.51 -3.62
CA GLY A 35 -11.90 11.40 -4.25
C GLY A 35 -11.36 10.96 -5.61
N ALA A 36 -10.31 11.61 -6.13
CA ALA A 36 -9.62 11.19 -7.34
C ALA A 36 -8.50 10.20 -7.02
N VAL A 37 -8.56 9.00 -7.61
CA VAL A 37 -7.56 7.95 -7.43
C VAL A 37 -6.52 8.01 -8.56
N ARG A 38 -5.25 8.14 -8.18
CA ARG A 38 -4.08 8.15 -9.07
C ARG A 38 -3.11 7.04 -8.67
N VAL A 39 -2.57 6.34 -9.66
CA VAL A 39 -1.47 5.38 -9.45
C VAL A 39 -0.17 6.15 -9.35
N VAL A 40 0.53 6.04 -8.22
CA VAL A 40 1.84 6.68 -7.98
C VAL A 40 2.97 5.75 -8.39
N ARG A 41 2.81 4.44 -8.17
CA ARG A 41 3.83 3.43 -8.48
C ARG A 41 3.20 2.09 -8.82
N GLY A 42 3.82 1.37 -9.76
CA GLY A 42 3.39 0.04 -10.18
C GLY A 42 2.20 0.10 -11.14
N GLY A 43 1.35 -0.92 -11.08
CA GLY A 43 0.14 -1.03 -11.86
C GLY A 43 -0.97 -1.66 -11.03
N VAL A 44 -2.21 -1.35 -11.40
CA VAL A 44 -3.43 -1.96 -10.87
C VAL A 44 -4.34 -2.23 -12.06
N ALA A 45 -4.99 -3.40 -12.06
CA ALA A 45 -5.92 -3.75 -13.13
C ALA A 45 -7.06 -2.71 -13.23
N PRO A 46 -7.47 -2.29 -14.44
CA PRO A 46 -8.50 -1.26 -14.62
C PRO A 46 -9.81 -1.48 -13.85
N PRO A 47 -10.35 -2.71 -13.72
CA PRO A 47 -11.56 -2.95 -12.92
C PRO A 47 -11.39 -2.58 -11.44
N ILE A 48 -10.24 -2.92 -10.86
CA ILE A 48 -9.93 -2.61 -9.46
C ILE A 48 -9.76 -1.11 -9.27
N LEU A 49 -9.14 -0.43 -10.24
CA LEU A 49 -9.02 1.02 -10.20
C LEU A 49 -10.40 1.70 -10.25
N ALA A 50 -11.35 1.14 -11.01
CA ALA A 50 -12.74 1.60 -11.03
C ALA A 50 -13.41 1.40 -9.67
N ASP A 51 -13.33 0.19 -9.10
CA ASP A 51 -13.89 -0.11 -7.77
C ASP A 51 -13.31 0.79 -6.68
N LEU A 52 -11.99 1.05 -6.72
CA LEU A 52 -11.33 1.96 -5.78
C LEU A 52 -11.79 3.40 -5.96
N ARG A 53 -12.06 3.85 -7.19
CA ARG A 53 -12.63 5.18 -7.46
C ARG A 53 -14.03 5.30 -6.90
N ASP A 54 -14.83 4.24 -6.99
CA ASP A 54 -16.19 4.25 -6.44
C ASP A 54 -16.18 4.35 -4.91
N VAL A 55 -15.28 3.60 -4.25
CA VAL A 55 -15.11 3.72 -2.79
C VAL A 55 -14.60 5.10 -2.39
N ALA A 56 -13.70 5.71 -3.16
CA ALA A 56 -13.10 7.01 -2.87
C ALA A 56 -14.07 8.19 -3.02
N ARG A 57 -15.12 8.04 -3.84
CA ARG A 57 -16.09 9.10 -4.14
C ARG A 57 -17.20 9.23 -3.11
N THR A 58 -17.58 8.12 -2.45
CA THR A 58 -18.79 8.11 -1.60
C THR A 58 -18.58 7.34 -0.29
N PRO A 59 -18.42 8.03 0.85
CA PRO A 59 -18.17 9.48 0.98
C PRO A 59 -16.81 9.91 0.40
N LYS A 60 -16.66 11.20 0.06
CA LYS A 60 -15.43 11.71 -0.58
C LYS A 60 -14.24 11.59 0.37
N ILE A 61 -13.20 10.87 -0.04
CA ILE A 61 -11.93 10.79 0.70
C ILE A 61 -11.06 12.01 0.36
N ALA A 62 -10.75 12.85 1.34
CA ALA A 62 -9.98 14.08 1.13
C ALA A 62 -8.51 13.79 0.77
N ARG A 63 -7.82 12.96 1.57
CA ARG A 63 -6.42 12.60 1.33
C ARG A 63 -6.07 11.24 1.93
N LEU A 64 -5.70 10.28 1.09
CA LEU A 64 -5.30 8.94 1.51
C LEU A 64 -4.21 8.39 0.60
N ARG A 65 -3.17 7.79 1.18
CA ARG A 65 -2.24 6.92 0.46
C ARG A 65 -2.60 5.47 0.73
N VAL A 66 -2.71 4.70 -0.35
CA VAL A 66 -2.97 3.27 -0.31
C VAL A 66 -1.74 2.57 -0.88
N ARG A 67 -1.03 1.82 -0.03
CA ARG A 67 0.10 1.00 -0.45
C ARG A 67 -0.30 -0.47 -0.39
N ILE A 68 -0.13 -1.15 -1.51
CA ILE A 68 -0.40 -2.58 -1.64
C ILE A 68 0.94 -3.29 -1.63
N VAL A 69 1.12 -4.19 -0.66
CA VAL A 69 2.36 -4.94 -0.44
C VAL A 69 2.10 -6.43 -0.55
N ARG A 70 3.08 -7.22 -1.00
CA ARG A 70 3.00 -8.68 -1.03
C ARG A 70 3.40 -9.28 0.32
N SER A 71 2.43 -9.67 1.14
CA SER A 71 2.68 -10.26 2.46
C SER A 71 2.35 -11.75 2.44
N SER A 72 3.33 -12.61 2.69
CA SER A 72 3.15 -14.07 2.79
C SER A 72 2.31 -14.71 1.66
N GLY A 73 2.53 -14.27 0.41
CA GLY A 73 1.81 -14.77 -0.76
C GLY A 73 0.41 -14.20 -0.98
N ARG A 74 0.00 -13.17 -0.21
CA ARG A 74 -1.25 -12.41 -0.36
C ARG A 74 -0.97 -10.91 -0.52
N ALA A 75 -1.95 -10.19 -1.06
CA ALA A 75 -1.92 -8.73 -1.09
C ALA A 75 -2.36 -8.20 0.28
N GLU A 76 -1.56 -7.33 0.88
CA GLU A 76 -1.88 -6.61 2.10
C GLU A 76 -1.99 -5.11 1.78
N VAL A 77 -2.95 -4.44 2.40
CA VAL A 77 -3.22 -3.02 2.19
C VAL A 77 -2.81 -2.22 3.39
N GLN A 78 -1.89 -1.29 3.17
CA GLN A 78 -1.49 -0.27 4.13
C GLN A 78 -2.14 1.06 3.75
N LEU A 79 -2.89 1.62 4.68
CA LEU A 79 -3.58 2.90 4.53
C LEU A 79 -2.86 3.96 5.36
N ARG A 80 -2.55 5.12 4.76
CA ARG A 80 -1.98 6.27 5.44
C ARG A 80 -2.76 7.54 5.10
N GLY A 81 -3.43 8.11 6.08
CA GLY A 81 -4.30 9.28 5.90
C GLY A 81 -5.58 9.11 6.70
N ASP A 82 -6.49 10.07 6.55
CA ASP A 82 -7.78 10.03 7.20
C ASP A 82 -8.80 9.30 6.31
N VAL A 83 -9.36 8.21 6.83
CA VAL A 83 -10.36 7.40 6.13
C VAL A 83 -11.29 6.76 7.15
N PRO A 84 -12.62 6.91 6.99
CA PRO A 84 -13.60 6.23 7.82
C PRO A 84 -13.40 4.71 7.83
N ALA A 85 -13.54 4.07 8.99
CA ALA A 85 -13.37 2.63 9.14
C ALA A 85 -14.18 1.77 8.13
N PRO A 86 -15.44 2.12 7.77
CA PRO A 86 -16.18 1.39 6.75
C PRO A 86 -15.54 1.47 5.35
N GLN A 87 -14.99 2.63 4.97
CA GLN A 87 -14.30 2.79 3.68
C GLN A 87 -12.95 2.08 3.69
N ALA A 88 -12.21 2.16 4.80
CA ALA A 88 -10.97 1.41 4.97
C ALA A 88 -11.20 -0.09 4.75
N GLN A 89 -12.29 -0.63 5.29
CA GLN A 89 -12.64 -2.03 5.09
C GLN A 89 -13.04 -2.34 3.63
N ARG A 90 -13.80 -1.46 2.97
CA ARG A 90 -14.12 -1.63 1.55
C ARG A 90 -12.86 -1.63 0.68
N ILE A 91 -11.92 -0.72 0.92
CA ILE A 91 -10.63 -0.69 0.20
C ILE A 91 -9.89 -2.01 0.39
N ARG A 92 -9.83 -2.54 1.62
CA ARG A 92 -9.24 -3.85 1.88
C ARG A 92 -9.94 -4.97 1.14
N ASN A 93 -11.27 -4.97 1.09
CA ASN A 93 -12.05 -5.99 0.38
C ASN A 93 -11.80 -5.95 -1.13
N VAL A 94 -11.77 -4.75 -1.73
CA VAL A 94 -11.50 -4.57 -3.17
C VAL A 94 -10.12 -5.08 -3.55
N VAL A 95 -9.11 -4.84 -2.72
CA VAL A 95 -7.75 -5.32 -3.01
C VAL A 95 -7.58 -6.80 -2.64
N GLY A 96 -8.18 -7.24 -1.53
CA GLY A 96 -8.06 -8.61 -1.01
C GLY A 96 -8.81 -9.65 -1.84
N SER A 97 -9.80 -9.25 -2.64
CA SER A 97 -10.54 -10.14 -3.54
C SER A 97 -9.75 -10.55 -4.79
N VAL A 98 -8.58 -9.95 -5.03
CA VAL A 98 -7.84 -10.14 -6.29
C VAL A 98 -6.53 -10.92 -6.07
N PRO A 99 -6.26 -11.97 -6.88
CA PRO A 99 -4.98 -12.65 -6.88
C PRO A 99 -3.84 -11.67 -7.20
N LEU A 100 -2.73 -11.73 -6.44
CA LEU A 100 -1.52 -10.92 -6.67
C LEU A 100 -1.03 -10.91 -8.12
N ALA A 101 -1.21 -12.03 -8.83
CA ALA A 101 -0.87 -12.17 -10.25
C ALA A 101 -1.66 -11.22 -11.16
N ARG A 102 -2.91 -10.88 -10.81
CA ARG A 102 -3.74 -9.93 -11.55
C ARG A 102 -3.52 -8.47 -11.15
N LEU A 103 -3.00 -8.21 -9.96
CA LEU A 103 -2.59 -6.86 -9.55
C LEU A 103 -1.34 -6.40 -10.32
N ALA A 104 -0.38 -7.31 -10.54
CA ALA A 104 0.89 -6.99 -11.19
C ALA A 104 0.84 -7.00 -12.73
N ASN A 105 -0.17 -7.62 -13.33
CA ASN A 105 -0.24 -7.83 -14.77
C ASN A 105 -1.10 -6.75 -15.46
N SER A 106 -0.66 -5.49 -15.37
CA SER A 106 -1.26 -4.35 -16.07
C SER A 106 -0.64 -4.15 -17.47
N ARG A 107 -0.49 -5.22 -18.24
CA ARG A 107 -0.16 -5.15 -19.67
C ARG A 107 -1.43 -5.21 -20.50
#